data_AF-A0A562I5X9-F1
#
_entry.id   AF-A0A562I5X9-F1
#
_cell.length_a   1.000
_cell.length_b   1.000
_cell.length_c   1.000
_cell.angle_alpha   90.00
_cell.angle_beta   90.00
_cell.angle_gamma   90.00
#
_symmetry.space_group_name_H-M   'P 1'
#
loop_
_entity.id
_entity.type
_entity.pdbx_description
1 polymer ?
#
loop_
_entity_poly.entity_id
_entity_poly.type
_entity_poly.pdbx_seq_one_letter_code
_entity_poly.pdbx_strand_id
1 'polypeptide(L)'
;MPPTGPSPILRRRRLGTELRRLRETAGLTGEQVIERIGWASASKLSRLENGRSRPDPDDVATLLDLYGAPAELRAELLGITRDAGDMRGWLRRYPVMTQQQRSFAELEAGCAEIREYNPVLVPGLLQTPGYARLRIVSAHLVESGAGDAEPGEAPETEVAARLARQSLLTHPDAPRYTAVLEEAALGRRAGPPEVLREQLVQLCELAMLPNVTLHLLPWDTPIGEWYLPPTAFSLYRFADPLDPETLAIEGGFTNAMSTEANALNSYKVVFEWLCSAALSASDTLSWLIEATGRLPGAAGPSTVVHGPATAPVQRRRPSGRLTDR
;
A
#
# COMPACT_ATOMS: atom_id res chain seq x y z
N MET A 1 -1.22 -18.03 -5.54
CA MET A 1 0.08 -17.51 -5.98
C MET A 1 0.08 -16.00 -5.77
N PRO A 2 1.21 -15.40 -5.39
CA PRO A 2 1.33 -13.95 -5.25
C PRO A 2 1.42 -13.29 -6.64
N PRO A 3 1.04 -12.02 -6.78
CA PRO A 3 1.18 -11.34 -8.05
C PRO A 3 2.63 -10.93 -8.31
N THR A 4 3.24 -11.50 -9.33
CA THR A 4 4.68 -11.30 -9.63
C THR A 4 4.90 -10.43 -10.88
N GLY A 5 3.96 -10.42 -11.82
CA GLY A 5 3.98 -9.53 -12.99
C GLY A 5 3.26 -8.20 -12.75
N PRO A 6 3.69 -7.11 -13.43
CA PRO A 6 3.18 -5.75 -13.18
C PRO A 6 1.65 -5.68 -13.31
N SER A 7 1.02 -4.99 -12.37
CA SER A 7 -0.44 -4.89 -12.36
C SER A 7 -0.96 -4.01 -13.51
N PRO A 8 -2.18 -4.28 -14.01
CA PRO A 8 -2.82 -3.41 -14.99
C PRO A 8 -2.91 -1.95 -14.54
N ILE A 9 -3.03 -1.67 -13.23
CA ILE A 9 -3.04 -0.29 -12.71
C ILE A 9 -1.69 0.40 -12.89
N LEU A 10 -0.58 -0.29 -12.63
CA LEU A 10 0.75 0.25 -12.88
C LEU A 10 0.95 0.54 -14.36
N ARG A 11 0.52 -0.39 -15.23
CA ARG A 11 0.55 -0.17 -16.69
C ARG A 11 -0.29 1.04 -17.11
N ARG A 12 -1.46 1.28 -16.49
CA ARG A 12 -2.25 2.51 -16.71
C ARG A 12 -1.51 3.77 -16.28
N ARG A 13 -0.82 3.73 -15.14
CA ARG A 13 -0.06 4.88 -14.63
C ARG A 13 1.11 5.21 -15.53
N ARG A 14 1.92 4.23 -15.94
CA ARG A 14 2.99 4.43 -16.93
C ARG A 14 2.46 5.04 -18.22
N LEU A 15 1.39 4.48 -18.76
CA LEU A 15 0.75 5.01 -19.96
C LEU A 15 0.31 6.47 -19.76
N GLY A 16 -0.36 6.78 -18.65
CA GLY A 16 -0.79 8.14 -18.34
C GLY A 16 0.36 9.13 -18.20
N THR A 17 1.43 8.75 -17.50
CA THR A 17 2.65 9.54 -17.33
C THR A 17 3.30 9.85 -18.68
N GLU A 18 3.46 8.86 -19.55
CA GLU A 18 4.05 9.05 -20.87
C GLU A 18 3.16 9.88 -21.80
N LEU A 19 1.83 9.67 -21.78
CA LEU A 19 0.88 10.50 -22.52
C LEU A 19 0.96 11.97 -22.08
N ARG A 20 1.00 12.23 -20.77
CA ARG A 20 1.15 13.57 -20.22
C ARG A 20 2.47 14.21 -20.63
N ARG A 21 3.57 13.47 -20.53
CA ARG A 21 4.91 13.92 -20.93
C ARG A 21 4.95 14.29 -22.42
N LEU A 22 4.36 13.45 -23.28
CA LEU A 22 4.26 13.71 -24.71
C LEU A 22 3.43 14.96 -25.01
N ARG A 23 2.29 15.13 -24.32
CA ARG A 23 1.46 16.34 -24.44
C ARG A 23 2.24 17.61 -24.06
N GLU A 24 2.94 17.57 -22.92
CA GLU A 24 3.73 18.70 -22.43
C GLU A 24 4.91 19.01 -23.37
N THR A 25 5.57 17.98 -23.91
CA THR A 25 6.65 18.12 -24.90
C THR A 25 6.15 18.71 -26.23
N ALA A 26 4.93 18.35 -26.65
CA ALA A 26 4.26 18.93 -27.81
C ALA A 26 3.76 20.37 -27.57
N GLY A 27 3.92 20.91 -26.35
CA GLY A 27 3.49 22.25 -25.99
C GLY A 27 1.97 22.43 -25.93
N LEU A 28 1.21 21.35 -25.72
CA LEU A 28 -0.25 21.37 -25.73
C LEU A 28 -0.85 21.45 -24.33
N THR A 29 -1.83 22.34 -24.15
CA THR A 29 -2.68 22.35 -22.96
C THR A 29 -3.76 21.27 -23.06
N GLY A 30 -4.31 20.84 -21.92
CA GLY A 30 -5.42 19.88 -21.92
C GLY A 30 -6.64 20.37 -22.72
N GLU A 31 -6.94 21.66 -22.66
CA GLU A 31 -8.03 22.28 -23.43
C GLU A 31 -7.79 22.20 -24.95
N GLN A 32 -6.57 22.52 -25.41
CA GLN A 32 -6.20 22.40 -26.81
C GLN A 32 -6.28 20.96 -27.31
N VAL A 33 -5.94 19.99 -26.47
CA VAL A 33 -6.07 18.57 -26.82
C VAL A 33 -7.53 18.19 -27.01
N ILE A 34 -8.40 18.57 -26.06
CA ILE A 34 -9.83 18.30 -26.11
C ILE A 34 -10.47 18.89 -27.36
N GLU A 35 -10.14 20.14 -27.68
CA GLU A 35 -10.62 20.84 -28.88
C GLU A 35 -10.22 20.11 -30.17
N ARG A 36 -8.98 19.62 -30.24
CA ARG A 36 -8.45 18.94 -31.44
C ARG A 36 -8.97 17.52 -31.65
N ILE A 37 -9.16 16.75 -30.58
CA ILE A 37 -9.62 15.36 -30.69
C ILE A 37 -11.15 15.25 -30.71
N GLY A 38 -11.86 16.20 -30.12
CA GLY A 38 -13.32 16.33 -30.19
C GLY A 38 -14.15 15.29 -29.43
N TRP A 39 -13.57 14.19 -28.94
CA TRP A 39 -14.30 13.11 -28.26
C TRP A 39 -14.06 12.99 -26.75
N ALA A 40 -13.05 13.66 -26.19
CA ALA A 40 -12.72 13.57 -24.76
C ALA A 40 -13.24 14.77 -23.96
N SER A 41 -13.73 14.54 -22.75
CA SER A 41 -13.91 15.62 -21.76
C SER A 41 -12.62 15.88 -20.98
N ALA A 42 -12.52 17.04 -20.33
CA ALA A 42 -11.40 17.36 -19.42
C ALA A 42 -11.22 16.31 -18.32
N SER A 43 -12.34 15.81 -17.79
CA SER A 43 -12.33 14.70 -16.81
C SER A 43 -11.84 13.39 -17.42
N LYS A 44 -12.19 13.06 -18.68
CA LYS A 44 -11.71 11.85 -19.37
C LYS A 44 -10.20 11.93 -19.61
N LEU A 45 -9.72 13.03 -20.18
CA LEU A 45 -8.30 13.25 -20.45
C LEU A 45 -7.47 13.22 -19.15
N SER A 46 -7.93 13.93 -18.12
CA SER A 46 -7.26 13.92 -16.81
C SER A 46 -7.21 12.53 -16.19
N ARG A 47 -8.30 11.76 -16.20
CA ARG A 47 -8.29 10.39 -15.67
C ARG A 47 -7.36 9.46 -16.46
N LEU A 48 -7.26 9.64 -17.77
CA LEU A 48 -6.36 8.86 -18.61
C LEU A 48 -4.89 9.21 -18.31
N GLU A 49 -4.52 10.50 -18.31
CA GLU A 49 -3.16 10.98 -18.02
C GLU A 49 -2.70 10.66 -16.58
N ASN A 50 -3.63 10.51 -15.64
CA ASN A 50 -3.33 10.09 -14.27
C ASN A 50 -3.46 8.56 -14.06
N GLY A 51 -3.69 7.78 -15.12
CA GLY A 51 -3.84 6.32 -15.03
C GLY A 51 -5.05 5.83 -14.20
N ARG A 52 -6.05 6.69 -13.99
CA ARG A 52 -7.24 6.43 -13.15
C ARG A 52 -8.41 5.79 -13.91
N SER A 53 -8.33 5.66 -15.22
CA SER A 53 -9.34 4.98 -16.04
C SER A 53 -8.72 3.89 -16.92
N ARG A 54 -9.53 2.88 -17.27
CA ARG A 54 -9.14 1.90 -18.29
C ARG A 54 -8.87 2.64 -19.61
N PRO A 55 -7.69 2.47 -20.22
CA PRO A 55 -7.37 3.10 -21.48
C PRO A 55 -8.09 2.37 -22.61
N ASP A 56 -8.65 3.15 -23.54
CA ASP A 56 -9.18 2.64 -24.79
C ASP A 56 -8.08 2.70 -25.86
N PRO A 57 -7.80 1.61 -26.60
CA PRO A 57 -6.75 1.60 -27.62
C PRO A 57 -6.89 2.69 -28.69
N ASP A 58 -8.12 3.00 -29.11
CA ASP A 58 -8.38 3.96 -30.18
C ASP A 58 -8.20 5.40 -29.68
N ASP A 59 -8.66 5.66 -28.44
CA ASP A 59 -8.41 6.93 -27.74
C ASP A 59 -6.89 7.18 -27.63
N VAL A 60 -6.14 6.18 -27.19
CA VAL A 60 -4.68 6.29 -27.01
C VAL A 60 -3.97 6.49 -28.34
N ALA A 61 -4.33 5.73 -29.38
CA ALA A 61 -3.75 5.91 -30.71
C ALA A 61 -3.93 7.34 -31.22
N THR A 62 -5.14 7.90 -31.05
CA THR A 62 -5.45 9.29 -31.45
C THR A 62 -4.58 10.31 -30.71
N LEU A 63 -4.38 10.12 -29.40
CA LEU A 63 -3.52 11.01 -28.60
C LEU A 63 -2.05 10.91 -29.01
N LEU A 64 -1.54 9.70 -29.26
CA LEU A 64 -0.17 9.48 -29.70
C LEU A 64 0.11 10.13 -31.05
N ASP A 65 -0.85 10.05 -31.97
CA ASP A 65 -0.76 10.71 -33.29
C ASP A 65 -0.78 12.24 -33.13
N LEU A 66 -1.66 12.77 -32.27
CA LEU A 66 -1.72 14.22 -31.99
C LEU A 66 -0.44 14.75 -31.32
N TYR A 67 0.16 13.97 -30.42
CA TYR A 67 1.39 14.36 -29.72
C TYR A 67 2.66 14.13 -30.52
N GLY A 68 2.57 13.49 -31.69
CA GLY A 68 3.73 13.21 -32.55
C GLY A 68 4.67 12.18 -31.94
N ALA A 69 4.14 11.14 -31.28
CA ALA A 69 4.95 10.08 -30.69
C ALA A 69 5.80 9.36 -31.75
N PRO A 70 7.11 9.13 -31.53
CA PRO A 70 7.95 8.34 -32.43
C PRO A 70 7.40 6.92 -32.63
N ALA A 71 7.64 6.32 -33.80
CA ALA A 71 7.03 5.05 -34.20
C ALA A 71 7.29 3.91 -33.20
N GLU A 72 8.51 3.83 -32.66
CA GLU A 72 8.94 2.83 -31.69
C GLU A 72 8.17 3.01 -30.36
N LEU A 73 8.14 4.24 -29.83
CA LEU A 73 7.43 4.57 -28.60
C LEU A 73 5.91 4.38 -28.76
N ARG A 74 5.36 4.71 -29.93
CA ARG A 74 3.95 4.49 -30.25
C ARG A 74 3.59 3.01 -30.19
N ALA A 75 4.41 2.15 -30.79
CA ALA A 75 4.19 0.71 -30.78
C ALA A 75 4.25 0.15 -29.34
N GLU A 76 5.21 0.62 -28.54
CA GLU A 76 5.35 0.27 -27.13
C GLU A 76 4.11 0.66 -26.30
N LEU A 77 3.69 1.94 -26.36
CA LEU A 77 2.57 2.46 -25.58
C LEU A 77 1.22 1.82 -25.97
N LEU A 78 1.05 1.46 -27.24
CA LEU A 78 -0.12 0.67 -27.68
C LEU A 78 -0.07 -0.78 -27.16
N GLY A 79 1.12 -1.36 -27.02
CA GLY A 79 1.32 -2.63 -26.32
C GLY A 79 0.86 -2.55 -24.87
N ILE A 80 1.37 -1.56 -24.13
CA ILE A 80 1.03 -1.30 -22.72
C ILE A 80 -0.47 -1.07 -22.53
N THR A 81 -1.12 -0.40 -23.49
CA THR A 81 -2.56 -0.12 -23.44
C THR A 81 -3.41 -1.39 -23.36
N ARG A 82 -3.03 -2.45 -24.08
CA ARG A 82 -3.73 -3.74 -24.03
C ARG A 82 -3.60 -4.39 -22.66
N ASP A 83 -2.39 -4.42 -22.11
CA ASP A 83 -2.11 -5.01 -20.80
C ASP A 83 -2.79 -4.22 -19.67
N ALA A 84 -2.76 -2.90 -19.75
CA ALA A 84 -3.45 -1.97 -18.84
C ALA A 84 -4.98 -2.17 -18.83
N GLY A 85 -5.54 -2.68 -19.93
CA GLY A 85 -6.95 -2.99 -20.09
C GLY A 85 -7.40 -4.28 -19.40
N ASP A 86 -6.50 -5.23 -19.13
CA ASP A 86 -6.85 -6.60 -18.72
C ASP A 86 -6.87 -6.82 -17.20
N MET A 87 -7.68 -6.02 -16.49
CA MET A 87 -7.89 -6.22 -15.05
C MET A 87 -8.52 -7.58 -14.72
N ARG A 88 -9.44 -8.05 -15.58
CA ARG A 88 -10.15 -9.31 -15.36
C ARG A 88 -9.22 -10.52 -15.49
N GLY A 89 -8.36 -10.55 -16.50
CA GLY A 89 -7.36 -11.60 -16.66
C GLY A 89 -6.34 -11.61 -15.53
N TRP A 90 -5.93 -10.44 -15.04
CA TRP A 90 -5.09 -10.34 -13.85
C TRP A 90 -5.78 -10.90 -12.60
N LEU A 91 -7.02 -10.48 -12.30
CA LEU A 91 -7.76 -10.98 -11.12
C LEU A 91 -8.03 -12.49 -11.18
N ARG A 92 -8.28 -13.07 -12.36
CA ARG A 92 -8.46 -14.52 -12.51
C ARG A 92 -7.24 -15.33 -12.06
N ARG A 93 -6.03 -14.75 -12.10
CA ARG A 93 -4.81 -15.39 -11.62
C ARG A 93 -4.71 -15.40 -10.09
N TYR A 94 -5.53 -14.62 -9.40
CA TYR A 94 -5.49 -14.41 -7.94
C TYR A 94 -6.90 -14.56 -7.32
N PRO A 95 -7.49 -15.77 -7.32
CA PRO A 95 -8.89 -16.00 -6.94
C PRO A 95 -9.21 -15.71 -5.46
N VAL A 96 -8.19 -15.65 -4.61
CA VAL A 96 -8.34 -15.38 -3.17
C VAL A 96 -8.23 -13.87 -2.86
N MET A 97 -8.03 -12.99 -3.85
CA MET A 97 -7.74 -11.57 -3.61
C MET A 97 -9.00 -10.71 -3.36
N THR A 98 -9.15 -10.23 -2.13
CA THR A 98 -10.22 -9.31 -1.71
C THR A 98 -10.00 -7.88 -2.20
N GLN A 99 -11.03 -7.03 -2.15
CA GLN A 99 -10.90 -5.62 -2.59
C GLN A 99 -9.89 -4.84 -1.74
N GLN A 100 -9.85 -5.05 -0.43
CA GLN A 100 -8.90 -4.37 0.45
C GLN A 100 -7.45 -4.80 0.18
N GLN A 101 -7.19 -6.08 -0.13
CA GLN A 101 -5.85 -6.54 -0.45
C GLN A 101 -5.42 -6.19 -1.89
N ARG A 102 -6.36 -5.97 -2.83
CA ARG A 102 -6.06 -5.68 -4.24
C ARG A 102 -5.14 -4.48 -4.42
N SER A 103 -5.40 -3.36 -3.75
CA SER A 103 -4.62 -2.13 -3.97
C SER A 103 -3.15 -2.29 -3.59
N PHE A 104 -2.84 -3.04 -2.53
CA PHE A 104 -1.47 -3.35 -2.15
C PHE A 104 -0.85 -4.41 -3.07
N ALA A 105 -1.60 -5.47 -3.34
CA ALA A 105 -1.19 -6.51 -4.27
C ALA A 105 -0.87 -5.97 -5.67
N GLU A 106 -1.58 -4.94 -6.13
CA GLU A 106 -1.34 -4.26 -7.41
C GLU A 106 -0.05 -3.44 -7.41
N LEU A 107 0.36 -2.89 -6.27
CA LEU A 107 1.62 -2.16 -6.12
C LEU A 107 2.80 -3.09 -5.93
N GLU A 108 2.62 -4.17 -5.19
CA GLU A 108 3.67 -5.16 -4.91
C GLU A 108 4.03 -5.97 -6.17
N ALA A 109 3.08 -6.12 -7.07
CA ALA A 109 3.25 -6.87 -8.30
C ALA A 109 4.25 -6.21 -9.25
N GLY A 110 5.33 -6.92 -9.58
CA GLY A 110 6.40 -6.42 -10.45
C GLY A 110 7.38 -5.47 -9.77
N CYS A 111 7.35 -5.35 -8.44
CA CYS A 111 8.39 -4.64 -7.70
C CYS A 111 9.73 -5.36 -7.76
N ALA A 112 10.81 -4.60 -7.94
CA ALA A 112 12.17 -5.05 -7.63
C ALA A 112 12.55 -4.72 -6.19
N GLU A 113 11.94 -3.70 -5.59
CA GLU A 113 12.23 -3.27 -4.24
C GLU A 113 10.99 -2.64 -3.57
N ILE A 114 10.80 -2.98 -2.30
CA ILE A 114 9.75 -2.44 -1.43
C ILE A 114 10.43 -1.97 -0.15
N ARG A 115 10.19 -0.71 0.23
CA ARG A 115 10.61 -0.13 1.49
C ARG A 115 9.39 0.29 2.28
N GLU A 116 9.30 -0.11 3.54
CA GLU A 116 8.10 0.12 4.33
C GLU A 116 8.46 0.59 5.73
N TYR A 117 7.76 1.62 6.21
CA TYR A 117 7.83 2.08 7.58
C TYR A 117 6.44 2.01 8.20
N ASN A 118 6.35 1.38 9.37
CA ASN A 118 5.12 1.35 10.13
C ASN A 118 5.37 1.63 11.63
N PRO A 119 4.82 2.73 12.18
CA PRO A 119 5.06 3.14 13.56
C PRO A 119 4.22 2.36 14.57
N VAL A 120 3.11 1.73 14.14
CA VAL A 120 2.08 1.24 15.07
C VAL A 120 1.64 -0.20 14.84
N LEU A 121 1.85 -0.73 13.64
CA LEU A 121 1.42 -2.07 13.26
C LEU A 121 2.53 -2.80 12.52
N VAL A 122 2.53 -4.13 12.60
CA VAL A 122 3.40 -4.94 11.74
C VAL A 122 2.85 -4.87 10.29
N PRO A 123 3.68 -4.55 9.28
CA PRO A 123 3.33 -4.61 7.86
C PRO A 123 2.61 -5.86 7.42
N GLY A 124 1.65 -5.74 6.50
CA GLY A 124 0.82 -6.85 6.05
C GLY A 124 1.61 -8.02 5.45
N LEU A 125 2.77 -7.76 4.83
CA LEU A 125 3.68 -8.79 4.30
C LEU A 125 4.44 -9.58 5.38
N LEU A 126 4.47 -9.06 6.62
CA LEU A 126 5.21 -9.62 7.74
C LEU A 126 4.30 -10.28 8.79
N GLN A 127 2.97 -10.17 8.66
CA GLN A 127 2.00 -10.61 9.67
C GLN A 127 1.79 -12.13 9.72
N THR A 128 1.62 -12.68 10.92
CA THR A 128 1.08 -14.04 11.10
C THR A 128 -0.42 -14.10 10.78
N PRO A 129 -0.99 -15.30 10.56
CA PRO A 129 -2.44 -15.46 10.44
C PRO A 129 -3.20 -14.89 11.64
N GLY A 130 -2.72 -15.15 12.86
CA GLY A 130 -3.32 -14.66 14.10
C GLY A 130 -3.31 -13.13 14.21
N TYR A 131 -2.17 -12.50 13.92
CA TYR A 131 -2.06 -11.05 13.92
C TYR A 131 -2.93 -10.41 12.83
N ALA A 132 -2.88 -10.95 11.61
CA ALA A 132 -3.71 -10.48 10.50
C ALA A 132 -5.19 -10.53 10.85
N ARG A 133 -5.67 -11.66 11.38
CA ARG A 133 -7.07 -11.84 11.80
C ARG A 133 -7.47 -10.83 12.86
N LEU A 134 -6.63 -10.63 13.88
CA LEU A 134 -6.87 -9.67 14.94
C LEU A 134 -7.06 -8.25 14.37
N ARG A 135 -6.18 -7.82 13.46
CA ARG A 135 -6.28 -6.49 12.83
C ARG A 135 -7.51 -6.36 11.94
N ILE A 136 -7.79 -7.36 11.11
CA ILE A 136 -8.96 -7.38 10.22
C ILE A 136 -10.25 -7.28 11.03
N VAL A 137 -10.44 -8.13 12.04
CA VAL A 137 -11.64 -8.09 12.90
C VAL A 137 -11.77 -6.74 13.62
N SER A 138 -10.66 -6.19 14.14
CA SER A 138 -10.70 -4.90 14.82
C SER A 138 -11.10 -3.73 13.90
N ALA A 139 -10.65 -3.75 12.64
CA ALA A 139 -11.02 -2.73 11.65
C ALA A 139 -12.52 -2.83 11.30
N HIS A 140 -13.03 -4.05 11.06
CA HIS A 140 -14.45 -4.28 10.78
C HIS A 140 -15.36 -3.80 11.91
N LEU A 141 -14.94 -3.93 13.17
CA LEU A 141 -15.70 -3.41 14.32
C LEU A 141 -15.81 -1.88 14.31
N VAL A 142 -14.73 -1.19 13.92
CA VAL A 142 -14.73 0.29 13.80
C VAL A 142 -15.66 0.72 12.67
N GLU A 143 -15.58 0.09 11.51
CA GLU A 143 -16.44 0.38 10.35
C GLU A 143 -17.91 0.13 10.68
N SER A 144 -18.22 -1.02 11.31
CA SER A 144 -19.58 -1.36 11.76
C SER A 144 -20.14 -0.33 12.74
N GLY A 145 -19.28 0.23 13.61
CA GLY A 145 -19.64 1.30 14.54
C GLY A 145 -19.93 2.64 13.87
N ALA A 146 -19.48 2.86 12.63
CA ALA A 146 -19.69 4.10 11.89
C ALA A 146 -21.10 4.21 11.25
N GLY A 147 -21.87 3.13 11.23
CA GLY A 147 -23.30 3.12 10.86
C GLY A 147 -23.62 2.86 9.39
N ASP A 148 -22.64 2.96 8.49
CA ASP A 148 -22.78 2.75 7.04
C ASP A 148 -21.77 1.74 6.47
N ALA A 149 -21.40 0.71 7.25
CA ALA A 149 -20.51 -0.34 6.74
C ALA A 149 -21.24 -1.16 5.66
N GLU A 150 -20.76 -1.10 4.41
CA GLU A 150 -21.08 -2.15 3.45
C GLU A 150 -20.61 -3.50 4.00
N PRO A 151 -21.32 -4.61 3.72
CA PRO A 151 -20.86 -5.93 4.12
C PRO A 151 -19.48 -6.19 3.51
N GLY A 152 -18.44 -6.12 4.34
CA GLY A 152 -17.08 -6.52 3.98
C GLY A 152 -17.00 -8.01 3.69
N GLU A 153 -15.87 -8.43 3.13
CA GLU A 153 -15.55 -9.85 3.02
C GLU A 153 -15.45 -10.49 4.41
N ALA A 154 -15.77 -11.79 4.52
CA ALA A 154 -15.58 -12.49 5.78
C ALA A 154 -14.11 -12.34 6.23
N PRO A 155 -13.83 -12.08 7.53
CA PRO A 155 -12.46 -11.89 8.02
C PRO A 155 -11.51 -13.01 7.60
N GLU A 156 -12.02 -14.24 7.51
CA GLU A 156 -11.25 -15.42 7.18
C GLU A 156 -10.84 -15.45 5.70
N THR A 157 -11.66 -14.87 4.82
CA THR A 157 -11.34 -14.63 3.41
C THR A 157 -10.23 -13.58 3.28
N GLU A 158 -10.32 -12.48 4.02
CA GLU A 158 -9.29 -11.41 4.04
C GLU A 158 -7.95 -11.94 4.58
N VAL A 159 -7.98 -12.78 5.61
CA VAL A 159 -6.77 -13.44 6.14
C VAL A 159 -6.16 -14.34 5.06
N ALA A 160 -6.96 -15.20 4.43
CA ALA A 160 -6.46 -16.08 3.36
C ALA A 160 -5.86 -15.29 2.19
N ALA A 161 -6.48 -14.17 1.80
CA ALA A 161 -5.99 -13.26 0.78
C ALA A 161 -4.62 -12.68 1.15
N ARG A 162 -4.47 -12.22 2.40
CA ARG A 162 -3.22 -11.67 2.91
C ARG A 162 -2.10 -12.70 2.95
N LEU A 163 -2.38 -13.92 3.42
CA LEU A 163 -1.40 -15.01 3.45
C LEU A 163 -0.96 -15.42 2.03
N ALA A 164 -1.91 -15.47 1.09
CA ALA A 164 -1.58 -15.72 -0.31
C ALA A 164 -0.66 -14.62 -0.89
N ARG A 165 -0.86 -13.36 -0.49
CA ARG A 165 -0.03 -12.21 -0.88
C ARG A 165 1.37 -12.27 -0.28
N GLN A 166 1.50 -12.68 0.99
CA GLN A 166 2.79 -12.81 1.71
C GLN A 166 3.78 -13.76 1.03
N SER A 167 3.29 -14.77 0.32
CA SER A 167 4.15 -15.68 -0.46
C SER A 167 5.01 -14.97 -1.53
N LEU A 168 4.76 -13.69 -1.79
CA LEU A 168 5.64 -12.82 -2.58
C LEU A 168 7.08 -12.83 -2.08
N LEU A 169 7.30 -12.80 -0.75
CA LEU A 169 8.65 -12.67 -0.17
C LEU A 169 9.51 -13.92 -0.36
N THR A 170 8.89 -15.07 -0.63
CA THR A 170 9.57 -16.37 -0.83
C THR A 170 9.55 -16.82 -2.29
N HIS A 171 9.05 -15.99 -3.21
CA HIS A 171 9.03 -16.29 -4.64
C HIS A 171 10.46 -16.20 -5.25
N PRO A 172 10.80 -16.97 -6.30
CA PRO A 172 12.09 -16.84 -6.98
C PRO A 172 12.42 -15.41 -7.44
N ASP A 173 11.42 -14.70 -7.95
CA ASP A 173 11.51 -13.29 -8.36
C ASP A 173 11.07 -12.32 -7.23
N ALA A 174 11.28 -12.67 -5.96
CA ALA A 174 10.86 -11.84 -4.84
C ALA A 174 11.57 -10.46 -4.87
N PRO A 175 10.87 -9.37 -4.52
CA PRO A 175 11.51 -8.07 -4.37
C PRO A 175 12.48 -8.08 -3.19
N ARG A 176 13.46 -7.16 -3.23
CA ARG A 176 14.15 -6.77 -2.00
C ARG A 176 13.16 -6.03 -1.11
N TYR A 177 12.99 -6.50 0.11
CA TYR A 177 12.04 -5.95 1.06
C TYR A 177 12.79 -5.41 2.27
N THR A 178 12.65 -4.11 2.55
CA THR A 178 13.24 -3.47 3.74
C THR A 178 12.13 -2.85 4.57
N ALA A 179 12.03 -3.23 5.84
CA ALA A 179 11.06 -2.66 6.75
C ALA A 179 11.72 -2.04 7.98
N VAL A 180 11.26 -0.85 8.36
CA VAL A 180 11.55 -0.24 9.66
C VAL A 180 10.29 -0.34 10.52
N LEU A 181 10.40 -1.10 11.61
CA LEU A 181 9.34 -1.32 12.58
C LEU A 181 9.66 -0.55 13.85
N GLU A 182 8.70 0.19 14.38
CA GLU A 182 8.84 0.70 15.74
C GLU A 182 8.57 -0.38 16.78
N GLU A 183 9.26 -0.30 17.91
CA GLU A 183 9.01 -1.17 19.06
C GLU A 183 7.54 -1.16 19.48
N ALA A 184 6.84 -0.03 19.32
CA ALA A 184 5.42 0.10 19.59
C ALA A 184 4.54 -0.87 18.79
N ALA A 185 4.92 -1.22 17.56
CA ALA A 185 4.20 -2.17 16.70
C ALA A 185 4.24 -3.61 17.24
N LEU A 186 5.21 -3.90 18.11
CA LEU A 186 5.46 -5.21 18.72
C LEU A 186 5.06 -5.26 20.22
N GLY A 187 4.58 -4.13 20.77
CA GLY A 187 4.19 -4.01 22.16
C GLY A 187 2.83 -4.65 22.50
N ARG A 188 2.50 -4.71 23.81
CA ARG A 188 1.27 -5.35 24.33
C ARG A 188 -0.04 -4.75 23.80
N ARG A 189 -0.03 -3.54 23.26
CA ARG A 189 -1.20 -2.90 22.62
C ARG A 189 -1.56 -3.55 21.27
N ALA A 190 -0.60 -4.24 20.64
CA ALA A 190 -0.78 -4.81 19.32
C ALA A 190 -1.59 -6.12 19.35
N GLY A 191 -1.66 -6.83 20.48
CA GLY A 191 -2.50 -8.02 20.62
C GLY A 191 -2.22 -8.88 21.86
N PRO A 192 -2.94 -10.01 22.01
CA PRO A 192 -2.69 -10.97 23.07
C PRO A 192 -1.26 -11.55 23.03
N PRO A 193 -0.66 -11.93 24.18
CA PRO A 193 0.72 -12.40 24.25
C PRO A 193 1.05 -13.59 23.34
N GLU A 194 0.11 -14.51 23.14
CA GLU A 194 0.25 -15.68 22.26
C GLU A 194 0.39 -15.27 20.80
N VAL A 195 -0.46 -14.35 20.32
CA VAL A 195 -0.40 -13.80 18.96
C VAL A 195 0.89 -13.00 18.75
N LEU A 196 1.32 -12.23 19.75
CA LEU A 196 2.57 -11.47 19.66
C LEU A 196 3.80 -12.37 19.66
N ARG A 197 3.78 -13.48 20.41
CA ARG A 197 4.89 -14.46 20.35
C ARG A 197 5.00 -15.05 18.95
N GLU A 198 3.90 -15.54 18.40
CA GLU A 198 3.88 -16.08 17.02
C GLU A 198 4.38 -15.02 16.03
N GLN A 199 3.95 -13.78 16.20
CA GLN A 199 4.38 -12.67 15.36
C GLN A 199 5.88 -12.40 15.43
N LEU A 200 6.47 -12.42 16.63
CA LEU A 200 7.92 -12.24 16.80
C LEU A 200 8.72 -13.40 16.19
N VAL A 201 8.24 -14.64 16.37
CA VAL A 201 8.87 -15.83 15.74
C VAL A 201 8.87 -15.70 14.22
N GLN A 202 7.75 -15.29 13.62
CA GLN A 202 7.67 -15.07 12.18
C GLN A 202 8.63 -13.96 11.71
N LEU A 203 8.79 -12.88 12.47
CA LEU A 203 9.75 -11.83 12.13
C LEU A 203 11.20 -12.35 12.17
N CYS A 204 11.55 -13.20 13.13
CA CYS A 204 12.85 -13.88 13.16
C CYS A 204 13.06 -14.74 11.90
N GLU A 205 12.06 -15.54 11.50
CA GLU A 205 12.14 -16.38 10.31
C GLU A 205 12.29 -15.56 9.03
N LEU A 206 11.52 -14.47 8.89
CA LEU A 206 11.58 -13.58 7.74
C LEU A 206 12.90 -12.81 7.67
N ALA A 207 13.48 -12.42 8.80
CA ALA A 207 14.79 -11.76 8.86
C ALA A 207 15.94 -12.65 8.36
N MET A 208 15.73 -13.97 8.27
CA MET A 208 16.71 -14.91 7.72
C MET A 208 16.63 -15.05 6.19
N LEU A 209 15.61 -14.48 5.54
CA LEU A 209 15.50 -14.51 4.08
C LEU A 209 16.54 -13.56 3.44
N PRO A 210 17.20 -13.96 2.35
CA PRO A 210 18.29 -13.18 1.75
C PRO A 210 17.82 -11.86 1.12
N ASN A 211 16.53 -11.74 0.81
CA ASN A 211 15.92 -10.56 0.20
C ASN A 211 15.18 -9.68 1.23
N VAL A 212 15.15 -10.04 2.51
CA VAL A 212 14.43 -9.31 3.56
C VAL A 212 15.41 -8.66 4.52
N THR A 213 15.20 -7.39 4.84
CA THR A 213 15.96 -6.65 5.84
C THR A 213 14.99 -5.99 6.81
N LEU A 214 15.07 -6.36 8.09
CA LEU A 214 14.25 -5.78 9.14
C LEU A 214 15.09 -4.89 10.03
N HIS A 215 14.59 -3.70 10.30
CA HIS A 215 15.15 -2.73 11.22
C HIS A 215 14.13 -2.47 12.33
N LEU A 216 14.56 -2.52 13.58
CA LEU A 216 13.76 -2.10 14.71
C LEU A 216 14.18 -0.70 15.17
N LEU A 217 13.24 0.22 15.29
CA LEU A 217 13.45 1.53 15.89
C LEU A 217 12.97 1.50 17.36
N PRO A 218 13.88 1.59 18.35
CA PRO A 218 13.51 1.67 19.76
C PRO A 218 12.80 3.00 20.07
N TRP A 219 11.86 2.96 21.02
CA TRP A 219 10.95 4.08 21.33
C TRP A 219 11.62 5.41 21.74
N ASP A 220 12.82 5.35 22.33
CA ASP A 220 13.58 6.53 22.79
C ASP A 220 14.58 7.07 21.76
N THR A 221 14.56 6.55 20.53
CA THR A 221 15.60 6.86 19.53
C THR A 221 15.22 8.08 18.69
N PRO A 222 16.03 9.15 18.70
CA PRO A 222 15.76 10.31 17.85
C PRO A 222 16.01 9.98 16.37
N ILE A 223 15.14 10.48 15.49
CA ILE A 223 15.29 10.38 14.03
C ILE A 223 15.72 11.73 13.49
N GLY A 224 16.89 11.82 12.84
CA GLY A 224 17.44 13.08 12.34
C GLY A 224 17.50 14.16 13.44
N GLU A 225 17.16 15.41 13.09
CA GLU A 225 16.98 16.50 14.05
C GLU A 225 15.55 16.49 14.65
N TRP A 226 15.20 15.40 15.35
CA TRP A 226 13.90 15.21 16.02
C TRP A 226 12.69 15.16 15.08
N TYR A 227 12.87 14.61 13.88
CA TYR A 227 11.76 14.38 12.95
C TYR A 227 10.88 13.19 13.41
N LEU A 228 9.57 13.34 13.35
CA LEU A 228 8.61 12.26 13.64
C LEU A 228 7.71 12.04 12.42
N PRO A 229 7.81 10.89 11.72
CA PRO A 229 6.93 10.61 10.61
C PRO A 229 5.48 10.44 11.11
N PRO A 230 4.50 11.16 10.53
CA PRO A 230 3.13 11.19 11.07
C PRO A 230 2.29 9.94 10.73
N THR A 231 2.70 9.16 9.74
CA THR A 231 1.92 8.05 9.17
C THR A 231 2.83 6.92 8.69
N ALA A 232 2.28 5.71 8.61
CA ALA A 232 2.91 4.61 7.89
C ALA A 232 3.01 4.94 6.39
N PHE A 233 4.07 4.46 5.75
CA PHE A 233 4.25 4.64 4.31
C PHE A 233 5.09 3.52 3.69
N SER A 234 4.89 3.33 2.40
CA SER A 234 5.59 2.34 1.59
C SER A 234 6.08 2.98 0.30
N LEU A 235 7.33 2.70 -0.08
CA LEU A 235 7.94 3.09 -1.33
C LEU A 235 8.12 1.84 -2.21
N TYR A 236 7.54 1.88 -3.40
CA TYR A 236 7.56 0.79 -4.37
C TYR A 236 8.43 1.19 -5.55
N ARG A 237 9.46 0.39 -5.84
CA ARG A 237 10.32 0.53 -7.01
C ARG A 237 10.20 -0.71 -7.89
N PHE A 238 9.87 -0.49 -9.16
CA PHE A 238 9.54 -1.53 -10.11
C PHE A 238 10.76 -2.10 -10.82
N ALA A 239 10.65 -3.35 -11.28
CA ALA A 239 11.70 -4.01 -12.03
C ALA A 239 11.95 -3.36 -13.40
N ASP A 240 10.88 -2.86 -14.03
CA ASP A 240 10.98 -2.04 -15.24
C ASP A 240 11.31 -0.59 -14.84
N PRO A 241 12.47 -0.03 -15.25
CA PRO A 241 12.86 1.34 -14.90
C PRO A 241 11.92 2.42 -15.45
N LEU A 242 11.08 2.08 -16.43
CA LEU A 242 10.08 2.98 -17.02
C LEU A 242 8.76 2.98 -16.24
N ASP A 243 8.55 2.02 -15.34
CA ASP A 243 7.38 2.03 -14.45
C ASP A 243 7.64 3.02 -13.29
N PRO A 244 6.74 3.99 -13.04
CA PRO A 244 7.01 5.06 -12.09
C PRO A 244 7.04 4.55 -10.65
N GLU A 245 8.09 4.91 -9.91
CA GLU A 245 8.13 4.68 -8.46
C GLU A 245 6.87 5.24 -7.79
N THR A 246 6.37 4.54 -6.78
CA THR A 246 5.12 4.89 -6.12
C THR A 246 5.31 4.98 -4.61
N LEU A 247 4.88 6.10 -4.04
CA LEU A 247 4.64 6.28 -2.61
C LEU A 247 3.21 5.85 -2.31
N ALA A 248 3.00 5.04 -1.28
CA ALA A 248 1.71 4.80 -0.67
C ALA A 248 1.74 5.21 0.80
N ILE A 249 0.72 5.94 1.24
CA ILE A 249 0.50 6.31 2.65
C ILE A 249 -0.73 5.54 3.12
N GLU A 250 -0.57 4.79 4.20
CA GLU A 250 -1.62 3.96 4.79
C GLU A 250 -2.28 4.70 5.95
N GLY A 251 -3.50 5.21 5.73
CA GLY A 251 -4.27 5.95 6.73
C GLY A 251 -5.28 5.11 7.51
N GLY A 252 -5.22 3.78 7.40
CA GLY A 252 -6.12 2.85 8.07
C GLY A 252 -7.44 2.62 7.33
N PHE A 253 -8.22 3.68 7.09
CA PHE A 253 -9.50 3.60 6.35
C PHE A 253 -9.44 4.30 4.98
N THR A 254 -8.49 5.23 4.81
CA THR A 254 -8.21 5.89 3.54
C THR A 254 -6.72 5.82 3.26
N ASN A 255 -6.39 5.49 2.01
CA ASN A 255 -5.01 5.41 1.55
C ASN A 255 -4.75 6.53 0.54
N ALA A 256 -3.54 7.06 0.53
CA ALA A 256 -3.09 8.01 -0.48
C ALA A 256 -1.93 7.39 -1.27
N MET A 257 -1.86 7.71 -2.56
CA MET A 257 -0.78 7.25 -3.43
C MET A 257 -0.27 8.41 -4.27
N SER A 258 1.04 8.46 -4.50
CA SER A 258 1.69 9.49 -5.30
C SER A 258 2.86 8.91 -6.09
N THR A 259 3.05 9.42 -7.30
CA THR A 259 4.23 9.19 -8.15
C THR A 259 5.01 10.49 -8.37
N GLU A 260 4.71 11.54 -7.61
CA GLU A 260 5.38 12.83 -7.74
C GLU A 260 6.81 12.76 -7.19
N ALA A 261 7.78 13.17 -8.00
CA ALA A 261 9.20 13.05 -7.68
C ALA A 261 9.59 13.78 -6.38
N ASN A 262 9.05 14.98 -6.14
CA ASN A 262 9.35 15.74 -4.91
C ASN A 262 8.84 15.04 -3.65
N ALA A 263 7.62 14.49 -3.70
CA ALA A 263 7.08 13.72 -2.59
C ALA A 263 7.92 12.46 -2.34
N LEU A 264 8.19 11.68 -3.39
CA LEU A 264 9.04 10.48 -3.32
C LEU A 264 10.42 10.77 -2.71
N ASN A 265 11.09 11.82 -3.17
CA ASN A 265 12.43 12.17 -2.69
C ASN A 265 12.42 12.53 -1.20
N SER A 266 11.43 13.30 -0.72
CA SER A 266 11.30 13.60 0.70
C SER A 266 11.10 12.33 1.54
N TYR A 267 10.25 11.41 1.11
CA TYR A 267 10.02 10.16 1.83
C TYR A 267 11.21 9.20 1.78
N LYS A 268 12.02 9.23 0.71
CA LYS A 268 13.30 8.50 0.65
C LYS A 268 14.28 9.00 1.71
N VAL A 269 14.43 10.32 1.84
CA VAL A 269 15.27 10.92 2.90
C VAL A 269 14.78 10.51 4.28
N VAL A 270 13.47 10.57 4.52
CA VAL A 270 12.87 10.10 5.79
C VAL A 270 13.19 8.63 6.04
N PHE A 271 13.06 7.77 5.03
CA PHE A 271 13.36 6.35 5.16
C PHE A 271 14.85 6.08 5.45
N GLU A 272 15.76 6.85 4.87
CA GLU A 272 17.19 6.77 5.16
C GLU A 272 17.51 7.20 6.60
N TRP A 273 16.86 8.26 7.11
CA TRP A 273 16.98 8.67 8.51
C TRP A 273 16.46 7.59 9.46
N LEU A 274 15.33 6.98 9.13
CA LEU A 274 14.75 5.86 9.88
C LEU A 274 15.69 4.66 9.95
N CYS A 275 16.27 4.24 8.81
CA CYS A 275 17.23 3.14 8.78
C CYS A 275 18.52 3.47 9.57
N SER A 276 18.95 4.74 9.53
CA SER A 276 20.15 5.19 10.24
C SER A 276 19.95 5.24 11.76
N ALA A 277 18.74 5.57 12.21
CA ALA A 277 18.38 5.61 13.63
C ALA A 277 18.07 4.22 14.19
N ALA A 278 17.48 3.34 13.39
CA ALA A 278 17.08 2.00 13.81
C ALA A 278 18.28 1.08 14.06
N LEU A 279 18.04 0.01 14.80
CA LEU A 279 19.00 -1.08 14.98
C LEU A 279 19.42 -1.68 13.63
N SER A 280 20.66 -2.17 13.56
CA SER A 280 21.12 -2.95 12.42
C SER A 280 20.26 -4.21 12.23
N ALA A 281 20.32 -4.85 11.07
CA ALA A 281 19.57 -6.09 10.83
C ALA A 281 19.94 -7.21 11.82
N SER A 282 21.22 -7.32 12.17
CA SER A 282 21.71 -8.31 13.14
C SER A 282 21.26 -8.00 14.58
N ASP A 283 21.30 -6.73 14.97
CA ASP A 283 20.85 -6.30 16.30
C ASP A 283 19.33 -6.40 16.43
N THR A 284 18.60 -6.12 15.35
CA THR A 284 17.16 -6.33 15.24
C THR A 284 16.81 -7.80 15.44
N LEU A 285 17.49 -8.72 14.75
CA LEU A 285 17.28 -10.16 14.94
C LEU A 285 17.55 -10.59 16.39
N SER A 286 18.64 -10.09 16.98
CA SER A 286 18.99 -10.37 18.39
C SER A 286 17.90 -9.87 19.34
N TRP A 287 17.40 -8.65 19.13
CA TRP A 287 16.31 -8.08 19.90
C TRP A 287 15.01 -8.89 19.78
N LEU A 288 14.66 -9.36 18.57
CA LEU A 288 13.46 -10.17 18.34
C LEU A 288 13.53 -11.52 19.07
N ILE A 289 14.70 -12.16 19.08
CA ILE A 289 14.94 -13.42 19.82
C ILE A 289 14.76 -13.18 21.32
N GLU A 290 15.35 -12.12 21.88
CA GLU A 290 15.20 -11.76 23.28
C GLU A 290 13.74 -11.41 23.65
N ALA A 291 13.05 -10.65 22.80
CA ALA A 291 11.65 -10.28 23.00
C ALA A 291 10.73 -11.52 23.04
N THR A 292 11.00 -12.51 22.17
CA THR A 292 10.27 -13.78 22.15
C THR A 292 10.37 -14.53 23.48
N GLY A 293 11.56 -14.53 24.11
CA GLY A 293 11.79 -15.15 25.41
C GLY A 293 11.15 -14.42 26.60
N ARG A 294 10.88 -13.11 26.47
CA ARG A 294 10.24 -12.27 27.51
C ARG A 294 8.72 -12.42 27.58
N LEU A 295 8.08 -12.90 26.51
CA LEU A 295 6.64 -13.20 26.55
C LEU A 295 6.44 -14.52 27.31
N PRO A 296 5.66 -14.57 28.40
CA PRO A 296 5.43 -15.80 29.17
C PRO A 296 4.54 -16.79 28.43
N GLY A 297 4.89 -18.08 28.43
CA GLY A 297 4.06 -19.16 27.87
C GLY A 297 2.73 -19.22 28.61
N ALA A 298 1.62 -19.06 27.89
CA ALA A 298 0.23 -19.12 28.38
C ALA A 298 0.05 -18.65 29.84
N ALA A 299 0.07 -17.33 30.08
CA ALA A 299 -0.59 -16.81 31.26
C ALA A 299 -2.10 -16.94 31.03
N GLY A 300 -2.81 -17.61 31.97
CA GLY A 300 -4.25 -17.84 31.90
C GLY A 300 -5.09 -16.58 31.64
N PRO A 301 -6.39 -16.74 31.31
CA PRO A 301 -7.21 -15.66 30.77
C PRO A 301 -7.15 -14.43 31.67
N SER A 302 -6.57 -13.35 31.14
CA SER A 302 -6.53 -12.07 31.80
C SER A 302 -7.97 -11.59 32.00
N THR A 303 -8.41 -11.52 33.26
CA THR A 303 -9.74 -11.06 33.69
C THR A 303 -9.89 -9.54 33.58
N VAL A 304 -9.41 -8.95 32.49
CA VAL A 304 -9.78 -7.57 32.14
C VAL A 304 -11.02 -7.63 31.28
N VAL A 305 -12.18 -7.55 31.93
CA VAL A 305 -13.46 -7.32 31.27
C VAL A 305 -13.40 -5.91 30.69
N HIS A 306 -13.03 -5.78 29.42
CA HIS A 306 -13.31 -4.57 28.67
C HIS A 306 -14.82 -4.51 28.44
N GLY A 307 -15.50 -3.62 29.17
CA GLY A 307 -16.88 -3.27 28.86
C GLY A 307 -16.98 -2.79 27.41
N PRO A 308 -18.12 -3.01 26.72
CA PRO A 308 -18.25 -2.59 25.32
C PRO A 308 -17.97 -1.09 25.24
N ALA A 309 -16.97 -0.72 24.45
CA ALA A 309 -16.78 0.67 24.07
C ALA A 309 -18.01 1.05 23.23
N THR A 310 -19.03 1.60 23.88
CA THR A 310 -20.21 2.15 23.19
C THR A 310 -19.72 3.27 22.30
N ALA A 311 -19.88 3.09 20.99
CA ALA A 311 -19.67 4.17 20.04
C ALA A 311 -20.44 5.41 20.51
N PRO A 312 -19.85 6.62 20.43
CA PRO A 312 -20.56 7.82 20.83
C PRO A 312 -21.82 7.95 19.97
N VAL A 313 -22.98 7.86 20.62
CA VAL A 313 -24.28 8.10 19.98
C VAL A 313 -24.24 9.51 19.40
N GLN A 314 -24.17 9.62 18.08
CA GLN A 314 -24.33 10.91 17.41
C GLN A 314 -25.72 11.44 17.74
N ARG A 315 -25.81 12.33 18.73
CA ARG A 315 -27.03 13.07 18.99
C ARG A 315 -27.29 13.95 17.78
N ARG A 316 -28.24 13.55 16.93
CA ARG A 316 -28.82 14.42 15.91
C ARG A 316 -29.29 15.69 16.61
N ARG A 317 -28.58 16.81 16.41
CA ARG A 317 -29.10 18.12 16.78
C ARG A 317 -30.36 18.34 15.93
N PRO A 318 -31.51 18.68 16.53
CA PRO A 318 -32.67 19.07 15.74
C PRO A 318 -32.28 20.33 14.96
N SER A 319 -32.43 20.28 13.63
CA SER A 319 -32.32 21.43 12.76
C SER A 319 -33.44 22.41 13.12
N GLY A 320 -33.14 23.32 14.04
CA GLY A 320 -33.99 24.49 14.28
C GLY A 320 -34.02 25.31 13.00
N ARG A 321 -35.19 25.37 12.37
CA ARG A 321 -35.48 26.35 11.32
C ARG A 321 -35.34 27.73 11.95
N LEU A 322 -34.33 28.48 11.51
CA LEU A 322 -34.34 29.93 11.62
C LEU A 322 -35.33 30.45 10.56
N THR A 323 -36.54 30.77 11.01
CA THR A 323 -37.47 31.65 10.30
C THR A 323 -37.86 32.78 11.24
N ASP A 324 -37.51 34.00 10.81
CA ASP A 324 -38.08 35.32 11.07
C ASP A 324 -38.20 35.86 12.50
N ARG A 325 -37.40 36.89 12.80
CA ARG A 325 -37.83 38.30 12.72
C ARG A 325 -36.64 39.25 12.67
#